data_AF-A0A243RSY6-F1
#
_entry.id   AF-A0A243RSY6-F1
#
_cell.length_a   1.000
_cell.length_b   1.000
_cell.length_c   1.000
_cell.angle_alpha   90.00
_cell.angle_beta   90.00
_cell.angle_gamma   90.00
#
_symmetry.space_group_name_H-M   'P 1'
#
loop_
_entity.id
_entity.type
_entity.pdbx_description
1 polymer ?
#
loop_
_entity_poly.entity_id
_entity_poly.type
_entity_poly.pdbx_seq_one_letter_code
_entity_poly.pdbx_strand_id
1 'polypeptide(L)'
;MTAHRLTFKVTRSRALDTGEDVWVALAVGAPGSVSGESLAELVEEVEAVKHFCLGLPKETPVSVEYVYELPGLPQDVLTSYRRERAHLDESARAIAVRLREAGLSERDSAMLLDVPESRTDLLERSA
;
A
#
# COMPACT_ATOMS: atom_id res chain seq x y z
N MET A 1 7.41 12.00 -19.50
CA MET A 1 8.32 11.01 -18.89
C MET A 1 7.57 9.70 -18.76
N THR A 2 8.09 8.62 -19.32
CA THR A 2 7.51 7.29 -19.16
C THR A 2 7.99 6.73 -17.82
N ALA A 3 7.10 6.51 -16.85
CA ALA A 3 7.49 5.91 -15.58
C ALA A 3 7.81 4.43 -15.81
N HIS A 4 8.97 3.97 -15.35
CA HIS A 4 9.28 2.54 -15.36
C HIS A 4 8.43 1.84 -14.29
N ARG A 5 7.92 0.65 -14.59
CA ARG A 5 7.11 -0.15 -13.67
C ARG A 5 7.82 -1.46 -13.37
N LEU A 6 7.89 -1.82 -12.10
CA LEU A 6 8.37 -3.11 -11.63
C LEU A 6 7.26 -3.76 -10.80
N THR A 7 6.95 -5.02 -11.08
CA THR A 7 5.94 -5.78 -10.34
C THR A 7 6.63 -6.83 -9.50
N PHE A 8 6.23 -6.95 -8.24
CA PHE A 8 6.65 -8.04 -7.35
C PHE A 8 5.46 -8.93 -7.00
N LYS A 9 5.66 -10.24 -7.10
CA LYS A 9 4.79 -11.23 -6.46
C LYS A 9 5.22 -11.40 -5.01
N VAL A 10 4.29 -11.20 -4.08
CA VAL A 10 4.54 -11.24 -2.65
C VAL A 10 3.85 -12.45 -2.05
N THR A 11 4.62 -13.29 -1.37
CA THR A 11 4.14 -14.50 -0.68
C THR A 11 4.64 -14.56 0.75
N ARG A 12 3.95 -15.34 1.60
CA ARG A 12 4.49 -15.75 2.90
C ARG A 12 5.18 -17.10 2.74
N SER A 13 6.41 -17.21 3.21
CA SER A 13 7.23 -18.43 3.14
C SER A 13 7.99 -18.64 4.46
N ARG A 14 8.72 -19.75 4.56
CA ARG A 14 9.57 -20.07 5.70
C ARG A 14 11.05 -19.93 5.31
N ALA A 15 11.79 -19.13 6.07
CA ALA A 15 13.23 -18.97 5.89
C ALA A 15 13.96 -20.30 6.15
N LEU A 16 14.95 -20.63 5.34
CA LEU A 16 15.63 -21.94 5.39
C LEU A 16 16.67 -22.01 6.51
N ASP A 17 17.27 -20.88 6.86
CA ASP A 17 18.33 -20.73 7.85
C ASP A 17 17.78 -20.60 9.27
N THR A 18 16.76 -19.75 9.46
CA THR A 18 16.16 -19.50 10.79
C THR A 18 14.93 -20.36 11.07
N GLY A 19 14.25 -20.84 10.02
CA GLY A 19 12.98 -21.53 10.16
C GLY A 19 11.82 -20.60 10.55
N GLU A 20 11.99 -19.30 10.44
CA GLU A 20 10.94 -18.30 10.74
C GLU A 20 10.08 -18.01 9.51
N ASP A 21 8.84 -17.59 9.74
CA ASP A 21 7.99 -17.15 8.63
C ASP A 21 8.42 -15.75 8.19
N VAL A 22 8.65 -15.58 6.89
CA VAL A 22 9.09 -14.34 6.26
C VAL A 22 8.20 -14.00 5.06
N TRP A 23 8.11 -12.70 4.76
CA TRP A 23 7.58 -12.25 3.49
C TRP A 23 8.66 -12.34 2.43
N VAL A 24 8.27 -12.74 1.22
CA VAL A 24 9.17 -12.84 0.07
C VAL A 24 8.54 -12.10 -1.10
N ALA A 25 9.31 -11.25 -1.75
CA ALA A 25 8.94 -10.53 -2.97
C ALA A 25 9.82 -11.00 -4.13
N LEU A 26 9.20 -11.52 -5.18
CA LEU A 26 9.88 -11.95 -6.42
C LEU A 26 9.56 -10.97 -7.56
N ALA A 27 10.59 -10.41 -8.20
CA ALA A 27 10.42 -9.53 -9.34
C ALA A 27 9.82 -10.31 -10.55
N VAL A 28 8.80 -9.73 -11.17
CA VAL A 28 8.15 -10.29 -12.36
C VAL A 28 8.76 -9.66 -13.61
N GLY A 29 9.31 -10.49 -14.48
CA GLY A 29 9.92 -10.03 -15.73
C GLY A 29 11.28 -9.33 -15.56
N ALA A 30 11.85 -9.38 -14.36
CA ALA A 30 13.18 -8.86 -14.04
C ALA A 30 13.87 -9.80 -13.04
N PRO A 31 15.21 -9.83 -12.98
CA PRO A 31 15.93 -10.59 -11.96
C PRO A 31 15.78 -9.93 -10.58
N GLY A 32 15.71 -10.75 -9.54
CA GLY A 32 15.80 -10.31 -8.14
C GLY A 32 14.65 -10.80 -7.26
N SER A 33 14.99 -11.02 -6.00
CA SER A 33 14.05 -11.29 -4.93
C SER A 33 14.57 -10.68 -3.64
N VAL A 34 13.66 -10.29 -2.76
CA VAL A 34 13.98 -9.83 -1.41
C VAL A 34 13.03 -10.47 -0.41
N SER A 35 13.42 -10.47 0.86
CA SER A 35 12.59 -10.96 1.97
C SER A 35 12.66 -10.00 3.14
N GLY A 36 11.63 -10.01 3.97
CA GLY A 36 11.59 -9.28 5.23
C GLY A 36 10.68 -9.99 6.24
N GLU A 37 10.91 -9.79 7.53
CA GLU A 37 10.10 -10.38 8.59
C GLU A 37 8.67 -9.79 8.58
N SER A 38 8.57 -8.51 8.22
CA SER A 38 7.31 -7.76 8.06
C SER A 38 7.09 -7.23 6.64
N LEU A 39 5.86 -6.84 6.32
CA LEU A 39 5.57 -6.17 5.04
C LEU A 39 6.24 -4.79 4.93
N ALA A 40 6.44 -4.09 6.05
CA ALA A 40 7.11 -2.78 6.06
C ALA A 40 8.58 -2.94 5.65
N GLU A 41 9.28 -3.87 6.27
CA GLU A 41 10.66 -4.22 5.93
C GLU A 41 10.78 -4.71 4.49
N LEU A 42 9.87 -5.58 4.03
CA LEU A 42 9.85 -6.03 2.64
C LEU A 42 9.76 -4.86 1.65
N VAL A 43 8.95 -3.83 1.96
CA VAL A 43 8.81 -2.64 1.12
C VAL A 43 10.10 -1.83 1.10
N GLU A 44 10.77 -1.67 2.25
CA GLU A 44 12.08 -0.99 2.32
C GLU A 44 13.13 -1.71 1.48
N GLU A 45 13.19 -3.04 1.57
CA GLU A 45 14.09 -3.87 0.77
C GLU A 45 13.78 -3.75 -0.73
N VAL A 46 12.51 -3.80 -1.13
CA VAL A 46 12.11 -3.62 -2.53
C VAL A 46 12.52 -2.25 -3.05
N GLU A 47 12.31 -1.20 -2.27
CA GLU A 47 12.71 0.17 -2.62
C GLU A 47 14.22 0.30 -2.78
N ALA A 48 15.02 -0.43 -1.99
CA ALA A 48 16.47 -0.46 -2.10
C ALA A 48 16.97 -1.16 -3.38
N VAL A 49 16.25 -2.16 -3.88
CA VAL A 49 16.71 -2.99 -5.02
C VAL A 49 16.04 -2.68 -6.37
N LYS A 50 14.92 -1.94 -6.41
CA LYS A 50 14.11 -1.78 -7.64
C LYS A 50 14.88 -1.25 -8.85
N HIS A 51 15.81 -0.33 -8.64
CA HIS A 51 16.65 0.21 -9.72
C HIS A 51 17.67 -0.81 -10.21
N PHE A 52 18.26 -1.58 -9.29
CA PHE A 52 19.17 -2.66 -9.62
C PHE A 52 18.47 -3.75 -10.44
N CYS A 53 17.27 -4.18 -10.04
CA CYS A 53 16.46 -5.14 -10.79
C CYS A 53 16.21 -4.72 -12.25
N LEU A 54 16.09 -3.40 -12.50
CA LEU A 54 15.84 -2.84 -13.83
C LEU A 54 17.12 -2.39 -14.56
N GLY A 55 18.30 -2.44 -13.92
CA GLY A 55 19.54 -1.90 -14.48
C GLY A 55 19.50 -0.38 -14.70
N LEU A 56 18.78 0.36 -13.86
CA LEU A 56 18.57 1.81 -13.99
C LEU A 56 19.38 2.61 -12.95
N PRO A 57 19.77 3.85 -13.24
CA PRO A 57 20.27 4.80 -12.23
C PRO A 57 19.23 5.09 -11.14
N LYS A 58 19.66 5.36 -9.90
CA LYS A 58 18.79 5.56 -8.72
C LYS A 58 17.85 6.76 -8.84
N GLU A 59 18.20 7.74 -9.66
CA GLU A 59 17.44 8.95 -9.91
C GLU A 59 16.26 8.70 -10.87
N THR A 60 16.25 7.54 -11.54
CA THR A 60 15.21 7.20 -12.51
C THR A 60 13.90 6.88 -11.77
N PRO A 61 12.77 7.52 -12.10
CA PRO A 61 11.50 7.18 -11.47
C PRO A 61 11.06 5.75 -11.79
N VAL A 62 10.87 4.95 -10.74
CA VAL A 62 10.36 3.57 -10.81
C VAL A 62 9.15 3.44 -9.89
N SER A 63 8.01 3.07 -10.47
CA SER A 63 6.79 2.71 -9.75
C SER A 63 6.80 1.21 -9.48
N VAL A 64 6.53 0.83 -8.22
CA VAL A 64 6.48 -0.56 -7.80
C VAL A 64 5.02 -0.98 -7.59
N GLU A 65 4.67 -2.13 -8.12
CA GLU A 65 3.39 -2.79 -7.87
C GLU A 65 3.60 -4.10 -7.11
N TYR A 66 2.71 -4.38 -6.16
CA TYR A 66 2.72 -5.60 -5.37
C TYR A 66 1.49 -6.45 -5.66
N VAL A 67 1.73 -7.69 -6.08
CA VAL A 67 0.71 -8.73 -6.26
C VAL A 67 0.85 -9.73 -5.13
N TYR A 68 -0.10 -9.71 -4.19
CA TYR A 68 -0.08 -10.60 -3.02
C TYR A 68 -0.72 -11.95 -3.37
N GLU A 69 0.06 -13.02 -3.28
CA GLU A 69 -0.41 -14.41 -3.42
C GLU A 69 -0.48 -15.04 -2.03
N LEU A 70 -1.65 -14.94 -1.40
CA LEU A 70 -1.90 -15.43 -0.04
C LEU A 70 -2.80 -16.67 -0.07
N PRO A 71 -2.37 -17.81 0.50
CA PRO A 71 -3.21 -19.00 0.58
C PRO A 71 -4.55 -18.71 1.24
N GLY A 72 -5.65 -19.07 0.56
CA GLY A 72 -7.01 -18.86 1.07
C GLY A 72 -7.56 -17.44 0.92
N LEU A 73 -6.80 -16.49 0.38
CA LEU A 73 -7.25 -15.13 0.13
C LEU A 73 -7.11 -14.75 -1.35
N PRO A 74 -8.20 -14.88 -2.14
CA PRO A 74 -8.21 -14.49 -3.54
C PRO A 74 -7.82 -13.01 -3.75
N GLN A 75 -7.06 -12.72 -4.81
CA GLN A 75 -6.54 -11.37 -5.10
C GLN A 75 -7.65 -10.36 -5.42
N ASP A 76 -8.73 -10.81 -6.05
CA ASP A 76 -9.91 -10.00 -6.36
C ASP A 76 -10.61 -9.50 -5.10
N VAL A 77 -10.66 -10.30 -4.02
CA VAL A 77 -11.21 -9.88 -2.73
C VAL A 77 -10.41 -8.70 -2.15
N LEU A 78 -9.07 -8.81 -2.11
CA LEU A 78 -8.20 -7.72 -1.67
C LEU A 78 -8.34 -6.47 -2.55
N THR A 79 -8.46 -6.67 -3.87
CA THR A 79 -8.59 -5.58 -4.83
C THR A 79 -9.92 -4.84 -4.67
N SER A 80 -11.01 -5.58 -4.52
CA SER A 80 -12.35 -5.03 -4.28
C SER A 80 -12.40 -4.26 -2.97
N TYR A 81 -11.88 -4.84 -1.88
CA TYR A 81 -11.79 -4.15 -0.59
C TYR A 81 -11.02 -2.82 -0.69
N ARG A 82 -9.86 -2.81 -1.36
CA ARG A 82 -9.06 -1.58 -1.56
C ARG A 82 -9.82 -0.52 -2.35
N ARG A 83 -10.57 -0.91 -3.38
CA ARG A 83 -11.38 0.01 -4.20
C ARG A 83 -12.54 0.61 -3.42
N GLU A 84 -13.31 -0.24 -2.74
CA GLU A 84 -14.42 0.21 -1.89
C GLU A 84 -13.92 1.14 -0.79
N ARG A 85 -12.80 0.81 -0.16
CA ARG A 85 -12.19 1.67 0.86
C ARG A 85 -11.75 3.02 0.30
N ALA A 86 -11.13 3.05 -0.88
CA ALA A 86 -10.74 4.30 -1.53
C ALA A 86 -11.97 5.17 -1.86
N HIS A 87 -13.06 4.56 -2.32
CA HIS A 87 -14.31 5.27 -2.60
C HIS A 87 -14.95 5.85 -1.33
N LEU A 88 -14.95 5.09 -0.23
CA LEU A 88 -15.42 5.57 1.08
C LEU A 88 -14.55 6.72 1.59
N ASP A 89 -13.23 6.61 1.47
CA ASP A 89 -12.29 7.65 1.91
C ASP A 89 -12.46 8.94 1.09
N GLU A 90 -12.68 8.85 -0.23
CA GLU A 90 -13.00 9.99 -1.09
C GLU A 90 -14.33 10.65 -0.72
N SER A 91 -15.37 9.84 -0.51
CA SER A 91 -16.68 10.32 -0.10
C SER A 91 -16.65 11.00 1.27
N ALA A 92 -15.93 10.43 2.23
CA ALA A 92 -15.75 11.00 3.57
C ALA A 92 -15.08 12.38 3.49
N ARG A 93 -14.03 12.53 2.66
CA ARG A 93 -13.38 13.83 2.43
C ARG A 93 -14.32 14.86 1.82
N ALA A 94 -15.09 14.47 0.79
CA ALA A 94 -16.04 15.37 0.15
C ALA A 94 -17.13 15.86 1.11
N ILE A 95 -17.62 14.98 1.99
CA ILE A 95 -18.61 15.35 3.01
C ILE A 95 -17.97 16.19 4.12
N ALA A 96 -16.75 15.88 4.56
CA ALA A 96 -16.04 16.64 5.60
C ALA A 96 -15.87 18.11 5.23
N VAL A 97 -15.63 18.44 3.95
CA VAL A 97 -15.61 19.83 3.47
C VAL A 97 -16.94 20.53 3.78
N ARG A 98 -18.08 19.88 3.52
CA ARG A 98 -19.42 20.43 3.79
C ARG A 98 -19.72 20.55 5.28
N LEU A 99 -19.27 19.60 6.09
CA LEU A 99 -19.45 19.64 7.54
C LEU A 99 -18.62 20.78 8.16
N ARG A 100 -17.41 21.02 7.65
CA ARG A 100 -16.57 22.15 8.05
C ARG A 100 -17.21 23.49 7.67
N GLU A 101 -17.78 23.60 6.47
CA GLU A 101 -18.57 24.77 6.04
C GLU A 101 -19.79 25.01 6.95
N ALA A 102 -20.37 23.95 7.52
CA ALA A 102 -21.45 24.02 8.49
C ALA A 102 -20.99 24.29 9.95
N GLY A 103 -19.69 24.45 10.18
CA GLY A 103 -19.10 24.79 11.48
C GLY A 103 -18.84 23.60 12.41
N LEU A 104 -18.88 22.35 11.91
CA LEU A 104 -18.53 21.18 12.72
C LEU A 104 -17.02 21.04 12.86
N SER A 105 -16.60 20.51 14.02
CA SER A 105 -15.22 20.12 14.24
C SER A 105 -14.87 18.84 13.46
N GLU A 106 -13.58 18.60 13.22
CA GLU A 106 -13.11 17.35 12.59
C GLU A 106 -13.47 16.13 13.43
N ARG A 107 -13.48 16.26 14.77
CA ARG A 107 -13.86 15.19 15.70
C ARG A 107 -15.32 14.81 15.53
N ASP A 108 -16.22 15.80 15.48
CA ASP A 108 -17.65 15.55 15.29
C ASP A 108 -17.94 15.02 13.88
N SER A 109 -17.21 15.52 12.89
CA SER A 109 -17.29 15.05 11.50
C SER A 109 -16.84 13.58 11.39
N ALA A 110 -15.75 13.21 12.05
CA ALA A 110 -15.29 11.82 12.10
C ALA A 110 -16.31 10.90 12.78
N MET A 111 -16.92 11.35 13.89
CA MET A 111 -17.98 10.60 14.57
C MET A 111 -19.22 10.40 13.68
N LEU A 112 -19.65 11.43 12.94
CA LEU A 112 -20.80 11.33 12.03
C LEU A 112 -20.54 10.43 10.82
N LEU A 113 -19.31 10.41 10.33
CA LEU A 113 -18.90 9.63 9.16
C LEU A 113 -18.42 8.22 9.53
N ASP A 114 -18.51 7.83 10.80
CA ASP A 114 -17.99 6.56 11.33
C ASP A 114 -16.52 6.32 10.94
N VAL A 115 -15.72 7.40 10.96
CA VAL A 115 -14.29 7.35 10.68
C VAL A 115 -13.56 7.03 11.99
N PRO A 116 -12.75 5.96 12.05
CA PRO A 116 -11.99 5.63 13.25
C PRO A 116 -11.09 6.78 13.72
N GLU A 117 -10.93 6.95 15.04
CA GLU A 117 -10.05 7.99 15.60
C GLU A 117 -8.60 7.92 15.06
N SER A 118 -8.12 6.73 14.71
CA SER A 118 -6.79 6.54 14.11
C SER A 118 -6.65 7.08 12.67
N ARG A 119 -7.72 7.60 12.09
CA ARG A 119 -7.81 8.04 10.70
C ARG A 119 -8.44 9.43 10.53
N THR A 120 -8.50 10.24 11.59
CA THR A 120 -9.05 11.60 11.53
C THR A 120 -8.25 12.52 10.61
N ASP A 121 -6.95 12.28 10.46
CA ASP A 121 -6.06 12.95 9.50
C ASP A 121 -6.54 12.84 8.04
N LEU A 122 -7.34 11.82 7.72
CA LEU A 122 -8.01 11.67 6.43
C LEU A 122 -8.84 12.89 6.06
N LEU A 123 -9.50 13.50 7.05
CA LEU A 123 -10.46 14.61 6.90
C LEU A 123 -9.74 15.97 6.89
N GLU A 124 -8.52 16.04 7.42
CA GLU A 124 -7.72 17.27 7.44
C GLU A 124 -7.18 17.64 6.05
N ARG A 125 -6.91 16.64 5.19
CA ARG A 125 -6.22 16.81 3.90
C ARG A 125 -7.10 17.28 2.72
N SER A 126 -8.33 17.73 2.96
CA SER A 126 -9.28 18.12 1.92
C SER A 126 -9.30 19.62 1.59
N ALA A 127 -8.19 20.35 1.80
CA ALA A 127 -8.04 21.77 1.49
C ALA A 127 -7.39 22.01 0.12
#